data_AF-A0A928E322-F1
#
_entry.id   AF-A0A928E322-F1
#
_cell.length_a   1.000
_cell.length_b   1.000
_cell.length_c   1.000
_cell.angle_alpha   90.00
_cell.angle_beta   90.00
_cell.angle_gamma   90.00
#
_symmetry.space_group_name_H-M   'P 1'
#
loop_
_entity.id
_entity.type
_entity.pdbx_description
1 polymer ?
#
loop_
_entity_poly.entity_id
_entity_poly.type
_entity_poly.pdbx_seq_one_letter_code
_entity_poly.pdbx_strand_id
1 'polypeptide(L)'
;MQEYEENFDSYATKSQTDIIKYSLKEAYGNLSEKELRELTREAVFAPQNRVVSINGRQTNASDLRYELANSIEQSCSSKMSASETLQLEIAGNIENINSGTNSVEEYFAWLESTTDILKNMNDGFVSEDDLSVRNKFLETTDQREAELMLCLSLLDGCRHPKADETARNLRYKLQKLREMRSAVKLSTRNQSDVEISRTEYERAIPYYKAFKALQKLPFGYDIAKQQKINLSIDHDDDEDLDEDYNFYDLLLEDVLNEMKKEDDTYIASREYQLAYDIAQERNLLLSDEISEKMKKLSGRKNSFRLKYESLDTDCNGF
;
A
#
# COMPACT_ATOMS: atom_id res chain seq x y z
N MET A 1 -20.94 34.95 -7.51
CA MET A 1 -20.59 33.53 -7.37
C MET A 1 -19.08 33.40 -7.54
N GLN A 2 -18.35 34.13 -6.68
CA GLN A 2 -16.90 34.29 -6.64
C GLN A 2 -16.65 34.84 -5.24
N GLU A 3 -16.48 33.94 -4.27
CA GLU A 3 -16.01 34.18 -2.90
C GLU A 3 -16.05 32.83 -2.14
N TYR A 4 -15.35 31.82 -2.66
CA TYR A 4 -15.15 30.53 -1.97
C TYR A 4 -13.79 29.89 -2.36
N GLU A 5 -12.77 30.70 -2.67
CA GLU A 5 -11.44 30.18 -3.06
C GLU A 5 -10.27 30.72 -2.23
N GLU A 6 -10.50 31.44 -1.14
CA GLU A 6 -9.43 31.83 -0.23
C GLU A 6 -9.66 31.23 1.17
N ASN A 7 -9.17 30.01 1.38
CA ASN A 7 -8.66 29.55 2.70
C ASN A 7 -8.06 28.13 2.70
N PHE A 8 -7.64 27.58 1.56
CA PHE A 8 -7.02 26.25 1.53
C PHE A 8 -5.48 26.25 1.61
N ASP A 9 -4.84 27.42 1.65
CA ASP A 9 -3.37 27.56 1.47
C ASP A 9 -2.60 28.12 2.69
N SER A 10 -3.03 27.80 3.90
CA SER A 10 -2.29 28.14 5.13
C SER A 10 -2.25 26.99 6.13
N TYR A 11 -1.89 25.78 5.66
CA TYR A 11 -1.36 24.73 6.54
C TYR A 11 0.17 24.75 6.57
N ALA A 12 0.75 25.94 6.51
CA ALA A 12 2.09 26.16 7.06
C ALA A 12 2.04 25.78 8.55
N THR A 13 2.91 24.86 8.94
CA THR A 13 3.22 24.48 10.33
C THR A 13 2.93 25.61 11.31
N LYS A 14 1.83 25.51 12.07
CA LYS A 14 1.54 26.47 13.14
C LYS A 14 2.77 26.54 14.04
N SER A 15 3.30 27.73 14.28
CA SER A 15 4.45 27.85 15.17
C SER A 15 4.06 27.31 16.56
N GLN A 16 5.01 26.77 17.32
CA GLN A 16 4.76 26.29 18.69
C GLN A 16 4.07 27.36 19.55
N THR A 17 4.34 28.63 19.26
CA THR A 17 3.71 29.79 19.90
C THR A 17 2.22 29.92 19.54
N ASP A 18 1.83 29.63 18.29
CA ASP A 18 0.45 29.72 17.84
C ASP A 18 -0.41 28.58 18.39
N ILE A 19 0.17 27.40 18.57
CA ILE A 19 -0.48 26.25 19.24
C ILE A 19 -0.82 26.63 20.68
N ILE A 20 0.15 27.17 21.43
CA ILE A 20 -0.06 27.59 22.83
C ILE A 20 -1.12 28.68 22.94
N LYS A 21 -1.06 29.71 22.08
CA LYS A 21 -2.08 30.79 22.07
C LYS A 21 -3.47 30.26 21.76
N TYR A 22 -3.58 29.32 20.82
CA TYR A 22 -4.85 28.70 20.47
C TYR A 22 -5.43 27.92 21.64
N SER A 23 -4.63 27.10 22.32
CA SER A 23 -5.06 26.34 23.49
C SER A 23 -5.42 27.22 24.68
N LEU A 24 -4.71 28.34 24.88
CA LEU A 24 -5.09 29.34 25.88
C LEU A 24 -6.47 29.98 25.58
N LYS A 25 -6.79 30.26 24.31
CA LYS A 25 -8.12 30.75 23.91
C LYS A 25 -9.20 29.69 24.15
N GLU A 26 -8.94 28.42 23.86
CA GLU A 26 -9.92 27.35 24.12
C GLU A 26 -10.13 27.11 25.62
N ALA A 27 -9.07 27.07 26.41
CA ALA A 27 -9.16 26.80 27.85
C ALA A 27 -9.79 27.95 28.65
N TYR A 28 -9.54 29.21 28.27
CA TYR A 28 -9.91 30.38 29.07
C TYR A 28 -10.80 31.40 28.35
N GLY A 29 -11.20 31.14 27.09
CA GLY A 29 -12.16 31.96 26.34
C GLY A 29 -11.58 33.28 25.80
N ASN A 30 -12.36 34.36 25.94
CA ASN A 30 -12.07 35.68 25.37
C ASN A 30 -10.89 36.38 26.04
N LEU A 31 -9.67 35.96 25.70
CA LEU A 31 -8.43 36.63 26.06
C LEU A 31 -8.05 37.67 24.99
N SER A 32 -7.62 38.85 25.41
CA SER A 32 -7.05 39.85 24.49
C SER A 32 -5.69 39.37 23.94
N GLU A 33 -5.29 39.89 22.77
CA GLU A 33 -3.97 39.58 22.18
C GLU A 33 -2.80 39.95 23.09
N LYS A 34 -2.99 40.93 23.99
CA LYS A 34 -1.99 41.29 25.00
C LYS A 34 -1.88 40.20 26.07
N GLU A 35 -3.01 39.78 26.64
CA GLU A 35 -3.06 38.72 27.65
C GLU A 35 -2.53 37.40 27.09
N LEU A 36 -2.85 37.07 25.84
CA LEU A 36 -2.35 35.86 25.19
C LEU A 36 -0.83 35.82 25.07
N ARG A 37 -0.20 36.94 24.70
CA ARG A 37 1.27 37.01 24.63
C ARG A 37 1.90 36.87 26.01
N GLU A 38 1.34 37.53 27.01
CA GLU A 38 1.82 37.47 28.39
C GLU A 38 1.68 36.05 28.94
N LEU A 39 0.52 35.42 28.81
CA LEU A 39 0.26 34.05 29.27
C LEU A 39 1.08 33.02 28.52
N THR A 40 1.28 33.18 27.21
CA THR A 40 2.17 32.31 26.43
C THR A 40 3.60 32.39 26.97
N ARG A 41 4.08 33.60 27.31
CA ARG A 41 5.42 33.78 27.88
C ARG A 41 5.53 33.19 29.27
N GLU A 42 4.53 33.38 30.12
CA GLU A 42 4.52 32.82 31.48
C GLU A 42 4.44 31.28 31.45
N ALA A 43 3.61 30.70 30.58
CA ALA A 43 3.53 29.25 30.42
C ALA A 43 4.89 28.63 30.05
N VAL A 44 5.63 29.27 29.13
CA VAL A 44 6.91 28.74 28.63
C VAL A 44 8.09 29.04 29.56
N PHE A 45 8.20 30.25 30.09
CA PHE A 45 9.44 30.73 30.72
C PHE A 45 9.34 31.01 32.22
N ALA A 46 8.14 31.04 32.81
CA ALA A 46 8.01 31.40 34.23
C ALA A 46 8.45 30.26 35.18
N PRO A 47 9.07 30.61 36.32
CA PRO A 47 9.33 29.67 37.41
C PRO A 47 8.05 28.97 37.88
N GLN A 48 8.16 27.72 38.35
CA GLN A 48 6.99 26.88 38.69
C GLN A 48 6.01 27.54 39.66
N ASN A 49 6.51 28.23 40.69
CA ASN A 49 5.72 28.89 41.73
C ASN A 49 5.29 30.32 41.38
N ARG A 50 5.52 30.78 40.16
CA ARG A 50 5.08 32.10 39.72
C ARG A 50 3.56 32.13 39.64
N VAL A 51 2.94 33.04 40.39
CA VAL A 51 1.49 33.27 40.34
C VAL A 51 1.14 34.11 39.11
N VAL A 52 0.26 33.57 38.29
CA VAL A 52 -0.27 34.15 37.06
C VAL A 52 -1.76 34.44 37.27
N SER A 53 -2.23 35.59 36.81
CA SER A 53 -3.64 35.99 36.90
C SER A 53 -4.30 35.84 35.52
N ILE A 54 -5.36 35.04 35.45
CA ILE A 54 -6.13 34.75 34.23
C ILE A 54 -7.60 35.03 34.53
N ASN A 55 -8.21 36.02 33.85
CA ASN A 55 -9.62 36.40 34.07
C ASN A 55 -10.00 36.61 35.56
N GLY A 56 -9.08 37.14 36.36
CA GLY A 56 -9.27 37.36 37.81
C GLY A 56 -9.04 36.14 38.70
N ARG A 57 -8.76 34.96 38.13
CA ARG A 57 -8.30 33.76 38.87
C ARG A 57 -6.78 33.75 38.95
N GLN A 58 -6.25 33.46 40.14
CA GLN A 58 -4.82 33.24 40.34
C GLN A 58 -4.50 31.74 40.22
N THR A 59 -3.46 31.41 39.45
CA THR A 59 -2.95 30.05 39.26
C THR A 59 -1.43 30.06 39.25
N ASN A 60 -0.78 28.96 39.61
CA ASN A 60 0.67 28.86 39.45
C ASN A 60 1.03 28.54 38.00
N ALA A 61 2.22 28.95 37.56
CA ALA A 61 2.71 28.62 36.23
C ALA A 61 2.83 27.10 36.00
N SER A 62 3.07 26.30 37.04
CA SER A 62 3.00 24.82 36.96
C SER A 62 1.62 24.32 36.56
N ASP A 63 0.58 24.87 37.20
CA ASP A 63 -0.80 24.42 37.05
C ASP A 63 -1.34 24.91 35.70
N LEU A 64 -0.96 26.13 35.28
CA LEU A 64 -1.19 26.64 33.92
C LEU A 64 -0.58 25.73 32.86
N ARG A 65 0.66 25.27 33.02
CA ARG A 65 1.29 24.34 32.06
C ARG A 65 0.58 23.00 32.01
N TYR A 66 0.15 22.48 33.15
CA TYR A 66 -0.60 21.24 33.22
C TYR A 66 -1.98 21.35 32.54
N GLU A 67 -2.73 22.42 32.84
CA GLU A 67 -4.01 22.71 32.19
C GLU A 67 -3.84 22.92 30.67
N LEU A 68 -2.76 23.60 30.25
CA LEU A 68 -2.43 23.81 28.84
C LEU A 68 -2.08 22.48 28.13
N ALA A 69 -1.27 21.61 28.74
CA ALA A 69 -0.92 20.32 28.18
C ALA A 69 -2.16 19.45 27.99
N ASN A 70 -3.01 19.36 29.02
CA ASN A 70 -4.28 18.65 28.93
C ASN A 70 -5.21 19.25 27.87
N SER A 71 -5.27 20.58 27.75
CA SER A 71 -6.06 21.23 26.70
C SER A 71 -5.49 20.94 25.32
N ILE A 72 -4.17 20.95 25.11
CA ILE A 72 -3.56 20.60 23.82
C ILE A 72 -3.90 19.15 23.46
N GLU A 73 -3.74 18.21 24.39
CA GLU A 73 -4.08 16.80 24.20
C GLU A 73 -5.58 16.61 23.90
N GLN A 74 -6.45 17.32 24.62
CA GLN A 74 -7.90 17.27 24.40
C GLN A 74 -8.30 17.94 23.08
N SER A 75 -7.74 19.07 22.70
CA SER A 75 -8.02 19.74 21.42
C SER A 75 -7.53 18.91 20.23
N CYS A 76 -6.40 18.20 20.37
CA CYS A 76 -5.97 17.19 19.41
C CYS A 76 -6.90 15.97 19.37
N SER A 77 -7.53 15.60 20.49
CA SER A 77 -8.49 14.50 20.55
C SER A 77 -9.93 14.87 20.10
N SER A 78 -10.32 16.15 20.23
CA SER A 78 -11.71 16.62 20.09
C SER A 78 -12.05 17.22 18.73
N LYS A 79 -11.03 17.52 17.92
CA LYS A 79 -11.20 17.98 16.53
C LYS A 79 -10.51 17.01 15.61
N MET A 80 -11.16 15.86 15.42
CA MET A 80 -10.85 14.94 14.33
C MET A 80 -10.88 15.76 13.05
N SER A 81 -9.74 15.85 12.35
CA SER A 81 -9.82 16.33 10.98
C SER A 81 -10.70 15.33 10.20
N ALA A 82 -11.47 15.83 9.23
CA ALA A 82 -12.23 14.95 8.36
C ALA A 82 -11.33 13.88 7.69
N SER A 83 -10.06 14.22 7.50
CA SER A 83 -9.01 13.34 6.97
C SER A 83 -8.69 12.17 7.90
N GLU A 84 -8.45 12.41 9.19
CA GLU A 84 -8.11 11.35 10.16
C GLU A 84 -9.30 10.41 10.41
N THR A 85 -10.52 10.95 10.38
CA THR A 85 -11.77 10.18 10.46
C THR A 85 -11.89 9.23 9.27
N LEU A 86 -11.63 9.76 8.08
CA LEU A 86 -11.73 9.03 6.83
C LEU A 86 -10.67 7.92 6.74
N GLN A 87 -9.44 8.18 7.18
CA GLN A 87 -8.37 7.15 7.21
C GLN A 87 -8.74 5.98 8.12
N LEU A 88 -9.25 6.26 9.32
CA LEU A 88 -9.71 5.22 10.25
C LEU A 88 -10.87 4.41 9.67
N GLU A 89 -11.82 5.08 9.01
CA GLU A 89 -12.95 4.42 8.36
C GLU A 89 -12.52 3.57 7.16
N ILE A 90 -11.61 4.06 6.32
CA ILE A 90 -11.05 3.31 5.18
C ILE A 90 -10.30 2.07 5.68
N ALA A 91 -9.42 2.21 6.67
CA ALA A 91 -8.68 1.09 7.24
C ALA A 91 -9.63 0.04 7.85
N GLY A 92 -10.64 0.50 8.60
CA GLY A 92 -11.68 -0.38 9.14
C GLY A 92 -12.48 -1.10 8.05
N ASN A 93 -12.82 -0.41 6.95
CA ASN A 93 -13.53 -1.01 5.83
C ASN A 93 -12.69 -2.05 5.09
N ILE A 94 -11.43 -1.76 4.80
CA ILE A 94 -10.50 -2.72 4.16
C ILE A 94 -10.39 -3.97 5.03
N GLU A 95 -10.15 -3.80 6.34
CA GLU A 95 -10.02 -4.93 7.26
C GLU A 95 -11.32 -5.73 7.36
N ASN A 96 -12.48 -5.07 7.45
CA ASN A 96 -13.77 -5.75 7.56
C ASN A 96 -14.16 -6.50 6.27
N ILE A 97 -13.92 -5.91 5.10
CA ILE A 97 -14.27 -6.53 3.81
C ILE A 97 -13.37 -7.74 3.57
N ASN A 98 -12.07 -7.61 3.80
CA ASN A 98 -11.11 -8.63 3.40
C ASN A 98 -10.96 -9.74 4.45
N SER A 99 -11.27 -9.46 5.72
CA SER A 99 -11.30 -10.51 6.76
C SER A 99 -12.51 -11.45 6.68
N GLY A 100 -13.47 -11.16 5.80
CA GLY A 100 -14.65 -12.00 5.54
C GLY A 100 -15.71 -11.94 6.64
N THR A 101 -15.40 -12.40 7.85
CA THR A 101 -16.31 -12.34 9.02
C THR A 101 -15.83 -11.34 10.07
N ASN A 102 -14.66 -11.59 10.68
CA ASN A 102 -13.96 -10.61 11.50
C ASN A 102 -12.46 -10.91 11.57
N SER A 103 -11.71 -9.89 11.95
CA SER A 103 -10.24 -9.91 11.96
C SER A 103 -9.64 -11.07 12.78
N VAL A 104 -10.25 -11.43 13.92
CA VAL A 104 -9.73 -12.49 14.81
C VAL A 104 -10.07 -13.88 14.26
N GLU A 105 -11.28 -14.07 13.76
CA GLU A 105 -11.68 -15.34 13.11
C GLU A 105 -10.82 -15.64 11.89
N GLU A 106 -10.49 -14.64 11.08
CA GLU A 106 -9.57 -14.79 9.95
C GLU A 106 -8.21 -15.33 10.40
N TYR A 107 -7.64 -14.78 11.48
CA TYR A 107 -6.38 -15.28 12.04
C TYR A 107 -6.47 -16.76 12.42
N PHE A 108 -7.55 -17.19 13.07
CA PHE A 108 -7.72 -18.60 13.43
C PHE A 108 -7.97 -19.49 12.21
N ALA A 109 -8.65 -18.99 11.17
CA ALA A 109 -8.81 -19.69 9.91
C ALA A 109 -7.46 -19.90 9.18
N TRP A 110 -6.55 -18.93 9.24
CA TRP A 110 -5.18 -19.09 8.73
C TRP A 110 -4.39 -20.11 9.54
N LEU A 111 -4.53 -20.11 10.87
CA LEU A 111 -3.90 -21.14 11.71
C LEU A 111 -4.39 -22.54 11.35
N GLU A 112 -5.70 -22.70 11.15
CA GLU A 112 -6.31 -23.97 10.74
C GLU A 112 -5.73 -24.43 9.40
N SER A 113 -5.82 -23.56 8.39
CA SER A 113 -5.28 -23.77 7.05
C SER A 113 -3.79 -24.15 7.08
N THR A 114 -2.99 -23.44 7.88
CA THR A 114 -1.56 -23.72 8.07
C THR A 114 -1.36 -25.12 8.61
N THR A 115 -2.08 -25.52 9.67
CA THR A 115 -1.91 -26.87 10.23
C THR A 115 -2.37 -27.98 9.30
N ASP A 116 -3.41 -27.75 8.50
CA ASP A 116 -3.91 -28.71 7.53
C ASP A 116 -2.93 -28.87 6.37
N ILE A 117 -2.38 -27.78 5.84
CA ILE A 117 -1.32 -27.80 4.83
C ILE A 117 -0.10 -28.55 5.36
N LEU A 118 0.37 -28.21 6.57
CA LEU A 118 1.54 -28.86 7.17
C LEU A 118 1.34 -30.37 7.36
N LYS A 119 0.12 -30.80 7.66
CA LYS A 119 -0.24 -32.19 7.82
C LYS A 119 -0.30 -32.91 6.48
N ASN A 120 -1.10 -32.41 5.54
CA ASN A 120 -1.40 -33.09 4.28
C ASN A 120 -0.20 -33.09 3.33
N MET A 121 0.55 -31.97 3.24
CA MET A 121 1.76 -31.90 2.41
C MET A 121 2.93 -32.77 2.93
N ASN A 122 2.78 -33.40 4.11
CA ASN A 122 3.82 -34.21 4.74
C ASN A 122 3.31 -35.61 5.17
N ASP A 123 2.12 -36.04 4.75
CA ASP A 123 1.54 -37.31 5.23
C ASP A 123 2.06 -38.57 4.50
N GLY A 124 3.00 -38.40 3.58
CA GLY A 124 3.71 -39.46 2.86
C GLY A 124 3.74 -39.22 1.35
N PHE A 125 2.79 -38.47 0.80
CA PHE A 125 2.70 -38.18 -0.62
C PHE A 125 2.02 -36.82 -0.86
N VAL A 126 2.55 -36.03 -1.80
CA VAL A 126 1.96 -34.72 -2.15
C VAL A 126 1.12 -34.88 -3.42
N SER A 127 -0.20 -34.72 -3.31
CA SER A 127 -1.08 -34.70 -4.47
C SER A 127 -1.10 -33.33 -5.17
N GLU A 128 -1.65 -33.26 -6.39
CA GLU A 128 -1.94 -31.99 -7.06
C GLU A 128 -2.89 -31.10 -6.24
N ASP A 129 -3.88 -31.71 -5.57
CA ASP A 129 -4.84 -31.00 -4.72
C ASP A 129 -4.15 -30.38 -3.50
N ASP A 130 -3.25 -31.12 -2.83
CA ASP A 130 -2.48 -30.61 -1.69
C ASP A 130 -1.61 -29.41 -2.11
N LEU A 131 -0.92 -29.55 -3.24
CA LEU A 131 -0.09 -28.47 -3.78
C LEU A 131 -0.93 -27.24 -4.16
N SER A 132 -2.11 -27.46 -4.75
CA SER A 132 -3.05 -26.40 -5.10
C SER A 132 -3.54 -25.62 -3.88
N VAL A 133 -3.96 -26.32 -2.82
CA VAL A 133 -4.39 -25.71 -1.55
C VAL A 133 -3.24 -24.91 -0.93
N ARG A 134 -2.03 -25.50 -0.89
CA ARG A 134 -0.83 -24.85 -0.37
C ARG A 134 -0.47 -23.59 -1.14
N ASN A 135 -0.51 -23.62 -2.48
CA ASN A 135 -0.18 -22.46 -3.31
C ASN A 135 -1.24 -21.36 -3.19
N LYS A 136 -2.53 -21.73 -3.18
CA LYS A 136 -3.62 -20.78 -2.99
C LYS A 136 -3.52 -20.06 -1.63
N PHE A 137 -3.16 -20.79 -0.57
CA PHE A 137 -2.91 -20.19 0.74
C PHE A 137 -1.80 -19.15 0.64
N LEU A 138 -0.63 -19.50 0.07
CA LEU A 138 0.48 -18.56 -0.07
C LEU A 138 0.10 -17.31 -0.87
N GLU A 139 -0.55 -17.46 -2.03
CA GLU A 139 -1.01 -16.35 -2.86
C GLU A 139 -1.98 -15.43 -2.09
N THR A 140 -2.97 -16.03 -1.42
CA THR A 140 -3.97 -15.28 -0.64
C THR A 140 -3.31 -14.53 0.51
N THR A 141 -2.37 -15.17 1.21
CA THR A 141 -1.65 -14.52 2.33
C THR A 141 -0.67 -13.45 1.85
N ASP A 142 -0.04 -13.60 0.69
CA ASP A 142 0.83 -12.56 0.11
C ASP A 142 0.00 -11.31 -0.22
N GLN A 143 -1.17 -11.48 -0.84
CA GLN A 143 -2.09 -10.38 -1.10
C GLN A 143 -2.58 -9.73 0.21
N ARG A 144 -2.93 -10.54 1.20
CA ARG A 144 -3.42 -10.04 2.49
C ARG A 144 -2.38 -9.24 3.25
N GLU A 145 -1.10 -9.64 3.20
CA GLU A 145 -0.02 -8.86 3.79
C GLU A 145 -0.02 -7.42 3.28
N ALA A 146 -0.09 -7.23 1.96
CA ALA A 146 -0.11 -5.89 1.37
C ALA A 146 -1.30 -5.05 1.88
N GLU A 147 -2.46 -5.68 2.04
CA GLU A 147 -3.65 -5.02 2.59
C GLU A 147 -3.50 -4.65 4.07
N LEU A 148 -2.90 -5.52 4.88
CA LEU A 148 -2.61 -5.24 6.28
C LEU A 148 -1.61 -4.09 6.42
N MET A 149 -0.58 -4.06 5.57
CA MET A 149 0.39 -2.96 5.51
C MET A 149 -0.27 -1.63 5.10
N LEU A 150 -1.20 -1.67 4.13
CA LEU A 150 -2.02 -0.50 3.77
C LEU A 150 -2.86 -0.02 4.96
N CYS A 151 -3.54 -0.93 5.67
CA CYS A 151 -4.27 -0.57 6.88
C CYS A 151 -3.36 0.07 7.93
N LEU A 152 -2.17 -0.48 8.16
CA LEU A 152 -1.19 0.08 9.09
C LEU A 152 -0.77 1.51 8.67
N SER A 153 -0.48 1.73 7.38
CA SER A 153 -0.15 3.07 6.86
C SER A 153 -1.23 4.12 7.10
N LEU A 154 -2.51 3.72 7.00
CA LEU A 154 -3.65 4.60 7.26
C LEU A 154 -3.86 4.85 8.75
N LEU A 155 -3.59 3.85 9.59
CA LEU A 155 -3.74 3.95 11.04
C LEU A 155 -2.61 4.76 11.69
N ASP A 156 -1.37 4.60 11.25
CA ASP A 156 -0.22 5.36 11.77
C ASP A 156 -0.31 6.86 11.43
N GLY A 157 -0.96 7.19 10.31
CA GLY A 157 -1.32 8.57 9.96
C GLY A 157 -2.43 9.17 10.83
N CYS A 158 -3.12 8.35 11.63
CA CYS A 158 -4.30 8.74 12.41
C CYS A 158 -3.94 8.94 13.88
N ARG A 159 -4.24 10.12 14.44
CA ARG A 159 -3.95 10.45 15.86
C ARG A 159 -5.03 9.95 16.84
N HIS A 160 -5.89 9.04 16.41
CA HIS A 160 -7.04 8.60 17.18
C HIS A 160 -6.67 7.45 18.12
N PRO A 161 -7.09 7.43 19.40
CA PRO A 161 -6.69 6.38 20.35
C PRO A 161 -7.05 4.93 19.93
N LYS A 162 -8.17 4.75 19.20
CA LYS A 162 -8.52 3.44 18.62
C LYS A 162 -7.62 3.02 17.45
N ALA A 163 -6.97 3.97 16.78
CA ALA A 163 -6.05 3.66 15.69
C ALA A 163 -4.84 2.89 16.23
N ASP A 164 -4.25 3.35 17.34
CA ASP A 164 -3.12 2.68 18.00
C ASP A 164 -3.46 1.25 18.44
N GLU A 165 -4.62 1.05 19.07
CA GLU A 165 -5.08 -0.28 19.49
C GLU A 165 -5.29 -1.21 18.29
N THR A 166 -5.93 -0.69 17.23
CA THR A 166 -6.17 -1.45 16.00
C THR A 166 -4.86 -1.79 15.31
N ALA A 167 -3.95 -0.82 15.20
CA ALA A 167 -2.65 -0.99 14.56
C ALA A 167 -1.80 -2.03 15.30
N ARG A 168 -1.80 -2.04 16.64
CA ARG A 168 -1.11 -3.08 17.43
C ARG A 168 -1.65 -4.48 17.12
N ASN A 169 -2.97 -4.64 17.03
CA ASN A 169 -3.58 -5.93 16.68
C ASN A 169 -3.24 -6.35 15.25
N LEU A 170 -3.21 -5.40 14.30
CA LEU A 170 -2.83 -5.68 12.91
C LEU A 170 -1.35 -6.01 12.77
N ARG A 171 -0.43 -5.35 13.50
CA ARG A 171 0.99 -5.71 13.56
C ARG A 171 1.18 -7.15 14.03
N TYR A 172 0.55 -7.53 15.14
CA TYR A 172 0.57 -8.91 15.64
C TYR A 172 0.04 -9.90 14.58
N LYS A 173 -1.06 -9.56 13.92
CA LYS A 173 -1.68 -10.40 12.91
C LYS A 173 -0.79 -10.56 11.67
N LEU A 174 -0.20 -9.47 11.19
CA LEU A 174 0.76 -9.45 10.08
C LEU A 174 2.00 -10.29 10.40
N GLN A 175 2.55 -10.11 11.60
CA GLN A 175 3.65 -10.94 12.09
C GLN A 175 3.30 -12.44 12.00
N LYS A 176 2.16 -12.83 12.58
CA LYS A 176 1.73 -14.23 12.60
C LYS A 176 1.47 -14.79 11.20
N LEU A 177 0.91 -13.98 10.31
CA LEU A 177 0.76 -14.33 8.90
C LEU A 177 2.12 -14.66 8.26
N ARG A 178 3.14 -13.84 8.48
CA ARG A 178 4.52 -14.09 8.00
C ARG A 178 5.11 -15.37 8.58
N GLU A 179 4.98 -15.60 9.90
CA GLU A 179 5.46 -16.82 10.56
C GLU A 179 4.80 -18.08 9.97
N MET A 180 3.48 -18.07 9.80
CA MET A 180 2.72 -19.17 9.18
C MET A 180 3.16 -19.43 7.75
N ARG A 181 3.30 -18.36 6.96
CA ARG A 181 3.74 -18.44 5.56
C ARG A 181 5.16 -18.98 5.44
N SER A 182 6.08 -18.51 6.27
CA SER A 182 7.47 -19.00 6.34
C SER A 182 7.51 -20.48 6.71
N ALA A 183 6.71 -20.92 7.69
CA ALA A 183 6.59 -22.33 8.04
C ALA A 183 6.15 -23.18 6.85
N VAL A 184 5.07 -22.79 6.15
CA VAL A 184 4.60 -23.50 4.95
C VAL A 184 5.69 -23.55 3.89
N LYS A 185 6.38 -22.44 3.61
CA LYS A 185 7.46 -22.39 2.62
C LYS A 185 8.64 -23.31 2.99
N LEU A 186 9.03 -23.37 4.25
CA LEU A 186 10.21 -24.12 4.72
C LEU A 186 9.97 -25.62 4.88
N SER A 187 8.75 -26.03 5.27
CA SER A 187 8.42 -27.41 5.63
C SER A 187 7.46 -28.10 4.66
N THR A 188 7.22 -27.55 3.47
CA THR A 188 6.44 -28.23 2.41
C THR A 188 7.18 -28.19 1.07
N ARG A 189 6.91 -29.20 0.22
CA ARG A 189 7.41 -29.21 -1.17
C ARG A 189 6.58 -28.26 -2.05
N ASN A 190 7.18 -27.84 -3.16
CA ASN A 190 6.54 -27.01 -4.18
C ASN A 190 6.23 -27.80 -5.47
N GLN A 191 6.14 -29.13 -5.37
CA GLN A 191 5.92 -30.05 -6.47
C GLN A 191 4.88 -31.10 -6.03
N SER A 192 4.05 -31.53 -6.97
CA SER A 192 3.08 -32.62 -6.80
C SER A 192 3.69 -33.94 -7.25
N ASP A 193 3.00 -35.03 -6.93
CA ASP A 193 3.34 -36.39 -7.34
C ASP A 193 4.70 -36.86 -6.81
N VAL A 194 5.04 -36.42 -5.61
CA VAL A 194 6.29 -36.74 -4.91
C VAL A 194 6.02 -37.40 -3.58
N GLU A 195 6.81 -38.42 -3.27
CA GLU A 195 6.84 -39.04 -1.94
C GLU A 195 7.61 -38.14 -0.95
N ILE A 196 7.12 -38.11 0.28
CA ILE A 196 7.76 -37.37 1.38
C ILE A 196 8.67 -38.32 2.15
N SER A 197 9.95 -37.95 2.25
CA SER A 197 10.89 -38.74 3.05
C SER A 197 10.57 -38.64 4.54
N ARG A 198 10.96 -39.68 5.30
CA ARG A 198 10.83 -39.67 6.76
C ARG A 198 11.49 -38.46 7.41
N THR A 199 12.64 -38.02 6.89
CA THR A 199 13.37 -36.85 7.38
C THR A 199 12.60 -35.55 7.17
N GLU A 200 11.88 -35.43 6.06
CA GLU A 200 11.06 -34.24 5.77
C GLU A 200 9.83 -34.21 6.68
N TYR A 201 9.17 -35.36 6.85
CA TYR A 201 8.09 -35.51 7.82
C TYR A 201 8.53 -35.13 9.23
N GLU A 202 9.64 -35.70 9.72
CA GLU A 202 10.19 -35.39 11.05
C GLU A 202 10.53 -33.90 11.21
N ARG A 203 10.98 -33.24 10.14
CA ARG A 203 11.24 -31.80 10.10
C ARG A 203 9.96 -30.96 10.16
N ALA A 204 8.84 -31.43 9.62
CA ALA A 204 7.56 -30.72 9.64
C ALA A 204 6.82 -30.81 10.98
N ILE A 205 7.03 -31.88 11.76
CA ILE A 205 6.36 -32.10 13.05
C ILE A 205 6.46 -30.91 14.03
N PRO A 206 7.65 -30.29 14.26
CA PRO A 206 7.77 -29.15 15.15
C PRO A 206 6.92 -27.95 14.74
N TYR A 207 6.83 -27.64 13.45
CA TYR A 207 5.99 -26.56 12.92
C TYR A 207 4.52 -26.87 13.19
N TYR A 208 4.05 -28.07 12.82
CA TYR A 208 2.67 -28.49 13.05
C TYR A 208 2.30 -28.37 14.53
N LYS A 209 3.16 -28.87 15.43
CA LYS A 209 2.91 -28.79 16.89
C LYS A 209 2.84 -27.36 17.39
N ALA A 210 3.69 -26.46 16.88
CA ALA A 210 3.71 -25.06 17.29
C ALA A 210 2.39 -24.35 16.95
N PHE A 211 1.94 -24.41 15.69
CA PHE A 211 0.68 -23.78 15.27
C PHE A 211 -0.56 -24.49 15.83
N LYS A 212 -0.52 -25.82 16.01
CA LYS A 212 -1.62 -26.55 16.66
C LYS A 212 -1.76 -26.22 18.13
N ALA A 213 -0.67 -25.85 18.81
CA ALA A 213 -0.72 -25.32 20.16
C ALA A 213 -1.35 -23.92 20.20
N LEU A 214 -0.95 -23.02 19.28
CA LEU A 214 -1.52 -21.68 19.16
C LEU A 214 -3.03 -21.68 18.92
N GLN A 215 -3.56 -22.62 18.12
CA GLN A 215 -5.02 -22.75 17.90
C GLN A 215 -5.84 -22.94 19.18
N LYS A 216 -5.22 -23.43 20.26
CA LYS A 216 -5.90 -23.64 21.55
C LYS A 216 -5.82 -22.43 22.47
N LEU A 217 -5.05 -21.42 22.09
CA LEU A 217 -4.83 -20.23 22.89
C LEU A 217 -5.68 -19.07 22.35
N PRO A 218 -6.02 -18.09 23.19
CA PRO A 218 -6.67 -16.86 22.73
C PRO A 218 -5.79 -16.07 21.75
N PHE A 219 -6.40 -15.13 21.03
CA PHE A 219 -5.68 -14.17 20.20
C PHE A 219 -4.67 -13.36 21.03
N GLY A 220 -3.51 -13.04 20.44
CA GLY A 220 -2.41 -12.33 21.10
C GLY A 220 -1.41 -13.21 21.86
N TYR A 221 -1.63 -14.53 21.93
CA TYR A 221 -0.67 -15.47 22.51
C TYR A 221 0.36 -15.94 21.49
N ASP A 222 1.61 -16.07 21.93
CA ASP A 222 2.72 -16.35 21.03
C ASP A 222 3.50 -17.63 21.36
N ILE A 223 4.16 -18.18 20.34
CA ILE A 223 5.22 -19.18 20.46
C ILE A 223 6.44 -18.49 21.10
N ALA A 224 7.19 -19.21 21.93
CA ALA A 224 8.40 -18.66 22.54
C ALA A 224 9.44 -18.27 21.47
N LYS A 225 10.05 -17.08 21.58
CA LYS A 225 11.04 -16.55 20.62
C LYS A 225 12.13 -17.56 20.24
N GLN A 226 12.73 -18.23 21.22
CA GLN A 226 13.75 -19.26 20.94
C GLN A 226 13.22 -20.41 20.07
N GLN A 227 11.96 -20.80 20.24
CA GLN A 227 11.33 -21.81 19.42
C GLN A 227 11.13 -21.30 17.98
N LYS A 228 10.75 -20.03 17.78
CA LYS A 228 10.65 -19.43 16.45
C LYS A 228 11.99 -19.38 15.73
N ILE A 229 13.05 -18.97 16.43
CA ILE A 229 14.43 -18.94 15.91
C ILE A 229 14.86 -20.34 15.48
N ASN A 230 14.63 -21.35 16.32
CA ASN A 230 14.98 -22.74 16.00
C ASN A 230 14.22 -23.28 14.78
N LEU A 231 13.04 -22.73 14.50
CA LEU A 231 12.21 -23.06 13.35
C LEU A 231 12.46 -22.13 12.15
N SER A 232 13.35 -21.15 12.24
CA SER A 232 13.59 -20.15 11.19
C SER A 232 12.32 -19.42 10.72
N ILE A 233 11.39 -19.15 11.66
CA ILE A 233 10.16 -18.41 11.42
C ILE A 233 10.05 -17.18 12.32
N ASP A 234 11.16 -16.72 12.89
CA ASP A 234 11.14 -15.55 13.76
C ASP A 234 10.96 -14.29 12.92
N HIS A 235 9.89 -13.55 13.21
CA HIS A 235 9.53 -12.27 12.61
C HIS A 235 9.31 -11.22 13.71
N ASP A 236 9.78 -11.48 14.95
CA ASP A 236 9.66 -10.53 16.08
C ASP A 236 10.48 -9.25 15.85
N ASP A 237 11.58 -9.36 15.10
CA ASP A 237 12.56 -8.29 14.88
C ASP A 237 12.50 -7.74 13.43
N ASP A 238 11.40 -7.99 12.70
CA ASP A 238 11.17 -7.36 11.39
C ASP A 238 11.04 -5.83 11.60
N GLU A 239 11.95 -5.04 11.02
CA GLU A 239 12.03 -3.58 11.20
C GLU A 239 10.71 -2.86 10.86
N ASP A 240 9.96 -3.39 9.89
CA ASP A 240 8.68 -2.81 9.51
C ASP A 240 7.54 -3.10 10.49
N LEU A 241 7.73 -3.98 11.46
CA LEU A 241 6.73 -4.25 12.50
C LEU A 241 6.91 -3.40 13.77
N ASP A 242 7.96 -2.59 13.83
CA ASP A 242 8.17 -1.67 14.96
C ASP A 242 7.05 -0.61 15.03
N GLU A 243 6.77 -0.14 16.26
CA GLU A 243 5.71 0.87 16.47
C GLU A 243 6.07 2.23 15.85
N ASP A 244 7.37 2.52 15.63
CA ASP A 244 7.88 3.74 15.01
C ASP A 244 8.15 3.62 13.50
N TYR A 245 7.89 2.44 12.91
CA TYR A 245 7.99 2.27 11.47
C TYR A 245 6.92 3.06 10.73
N ASN A 246 7.31 3.77 9.67
CA ASN A 246 6.40 4.56 8.86
C ASN A 246 5.96 3.81 7.60
N PHE A 247 4.89 3.02 7.71
CA PHE A 247 4.29 2.31 6.57
C PHE A 247 3.82 3.25 5.45
N TYR A 248 3.52 4.52 5.75
CA TYR A 248 3.12 5.49 4.74
C TYR A 248 4.26 5.83 3.78
N ASP A 249 5.49 5.98 4.30
CA ASP A 249 6.64 6.29 3.46
C ASP A 249 6.97 5.14 2.51
N LEU A 250 6.86 3.89 2.98
CA LEU A 250 6.99 2.69 2.16
C LEU A 250 5.93 2.67 1.04
N LEU A 251 4.66 2.86 1.40
CA LEU A 251 3.57 2.86 0.42
C LEU A 251 3.75 3.97 -0.62
N LEU A 252 4.20 5.16 -0.19
CA LEU A 252 4.48 6.27 -1.08
C LEU A 252 5.61 5.91 -2.05
N GLU A 253 6.69 5.30 -1.56
CA GLU A 253 7.79 4.84 -2.40
C GLU A 253 7.35 3.79 -3.42
N ASP A 254 6.55 2.81 -3.00
CA ASP A 254 6.00 1.77 -3.87
C ASP A 254 5.09 2.36 -4.96
N VAL A 255 4.16 3.25 -4.59
CA VAL A 255 3.29 3.94 -5.55
C VAL A 255 4.12 4.78 -6.52
N LEU A 256 5.11 5.54 -6.03
CA LEU A 256 6.00 6.32 -6.89
C LEU A 256 6.80 5.44 -7.86
N ASN A 257 7.22 4.25 -7.42
CA ASN A 257 7.94 3.30 -8.26
C ASN A 257 7.03 2.68 -9.32
N GLU A 258 5.79 2.33 -8.98
CA GLU A 258 4.81 1.86 -9.98
C GLU A 258 4.44 2.96 -10.97
N MET A 259 4.22 4.20 -10.52
CA MET A 259 3.98 5.34 -11.41
C MET A 259 5.14 5.55 -12.39
N LYS A 260 6.40 5.44 -11.93
CA LYS A 260 7.57 5.50 -12.82
C LYS A 260 7.56 4.38 -13.86
N LYS A 261 7.21 3.15 -13.47
CA LYS A 261 7.12 2.02 -14.42
C LYS A 261 6.02 2.25 -15.45
N GLU A 262 4.87 2.81 -15.03
CA GLU A 262 3.79 3.18 -15.95
C GLU A 262 4.24 4.27 -16.93
N ASP A 263 4.90 5.31 -16.44
CA ASP A 263 5.46 6.38 -17.27
C ASP A 263 6.49 5.84 -18.27
N ASP A 264 7.42 4.99 -17.83
CA ASP A 264 8.41 4.33 -18.70
C ASP A 264 7.74 3.47 -19.77
N THR A 265 6.68 2.73 -19.40
CA THR A 265 5.90 1.91 -20.33
C THR A 265 5.14 2.78 -21.34
N TYR A 266 4.55 3.88 -20.88
CA TYR A 266 3.85 4.85 -21.72
C TYR A 266 4.82 5.51 -22.72
N ILE A 267 5.99 5.95 -22.25
CA ILE A 267 7.05 6.51 -23.10
C ILE A 267 7.49 5.47 -24.14
N ALA A 268 7.81 4.25 -23.71
CA ALA A 268 8.22 3.17 -24.61
C ALA A 268 7.15 2.86 -25.67
N SER A 269 5.87 2.85 -25.28
CA SER A 269 4.76 2.63 -26.22
C SER A 269 4.63 3.77 -27.24
N ARG A 270 4.84 5.02 -26.81
CA ARG A 270 4.79 6.20 -27.67
C ARG A 270 5.97 6.27 -28.63
N GLU A 271 7.17 5.94 -28.16
CA GLU A 271 8.37 5.85 -29.00
C GLU A 271 8.24 4.74 -30.05
N TYR A 272 7.68 3.58 -29.67
CA TYR A 272 7.37 2.51 -30.61
C TYR A 272 6.37 2.96 -31.68
N GLN A 273 5.30 3.64 -31.28
CA GLN A 273 4.30 4.15 -32.22
C GLN A 273 4.91 5.17 -33.19
N LEU A 274 5.74 6.09 -32.68
CA LEU A 274 6.44 7.08 -33.51
C LEU A 274 7.39 6.42 -34.53
N ALA A 275 8.13 5.39 -34.09
CA ALA A 275 9.03 4.63 -34.97
C ALA A 275 8.26 3.85 -36.05
N TYR A 276 7.10 3.29 -35.71
CA TYR A 276 6.22 2.62 -36.65
C TYR A 276 5.68 3.59 -37.72
N ASP A 277 5.21 4.77 -37.31
CA ASP A 277 4.69 5.79 -38.23
C ASP A 277 5.78 6.29 -39.20
N ILE A 278 6.99 6.55 -38.70
CA ILE A 278 8.16 6.93 -39.53
C ILE A 278 8.49 5.83 -40.54
N ALA A 279 8.42 4.55 -40.14
CA ALA A 279 8.69 3.43 -41.04
C ALA A 279 7.62 3.30 -42.13
N GLN A 280 6.35 3.55 -41.79
CA GLN A 280 5.25 3.53 -42.74
C GLN A 280 5.37 4.68 -43.76
N GLU A 281 5.72 5.89 -43.30
CA GLU A 281 5.95 7.04 -44.18
C GLU A 281 7.12 6.80 -45.14
N ARG A 282 8.22 6.22 -44.66
CA ARG A 282 9.35 5.82 -45.52
C ARG A 282 8.96 4.80 -46.59
N ASN A 283 8.13 3.83 -46.25
CA ASN A 283 7.64 2.83 -47.21
C ASN A 283 6.74 3.45 -48.30
N LEU A 284 5.91 4.44 -47.94
CA LEU A 284 5.10 5.20 -48.89
C LEU A 284 5.99 5.99 -49.85
N LEU A 285 6.98 6.73 -49.34
CA LEU A 285 7.93 7.48 -50.15
C LEU A 285 8.71 6.56 -51.11
N LEU A 286 9.16 5.39 -50.64
CA LEU A 286 9.83 4.40 -51.48
C LEU A 286 8.91 3.87 -52.60
N SER A 287 7.63 3.62 -52.28
CA SER A 287 6.63 3.19 -53.26
C SER A 287 6.39 4.25 -54.34
N ASP A 288 6.35 5.52 -53.96
CA ASP A 288 6.21 6.64 -54.90
C ASP A 288 7.45 6.78 -55.79
N GLU A 289 8.66 6.65 -55.24
CA GLU A 289 9.90 6.63 -56.03
C GLU A 289 9.94 5.46 -57.02
N ILE A 290 9.53 4.27 -56.61
CA ILE A 290 9.43 3.09 -57.48
C ILE A 290 8.41 3.36 -58.59
N SER A 291 7.25 3.93 -58.25
CA SER A 291 6.20 4.27 -59.21
C SER A 291 6.67 5.31 -60.24
N GLU A 292 7.40 6.34 -59.80
CA GLU A 292 8.04 7.30 -60.70
C GLU A 292 9.07 6.66 -61.63
N LYS A 293 9.96 5.81 -61.10
CA LYS A 293 10.94 5.07 -61.90
C LYS A 293 10.26 4.17 -62.92
N MET A 294 9.18 3.49 -62.54
CA MET A 294 8.37 2.66 -63.43
C MET A 294 7.70 3.47 -64.54
N LYS A 295 7.17 4.66 -64.23
CA LYS A 295 6.65 5.59 -65.26
C LYS A 295 7.73 6.03 -66.25
N LYS A 296 8.94 6.36 -65.76
CA LYS A 296 10.10 6.72 -66.62
C LYS A 296 10.52 5.55 -67.51
N LEU A 297 10.50 4.32 -67.00
CA LEU A 297 10.79 3.10 -67.76
C LEU A 297 9.68 2.75 -68.77
N SER A 298 8.42 2.97 -68.42
CA SER A 298 7.26 2.74 -69.29
C SER A 298 7.20 3.76 -70.44
N GLY A 299 7.48 5.04 -70.16
CA GLY A 299 7.58 6.08 -71.19
C GLY A 299 8.69 5.83 -72.22
N ARG A 300 9.74 5.08 -71.85
CA ARG A 300 10.79 4.62 -72.79
C ARG A 300 10.37 3.44 -73.67
N LYS A 301 9.28 2.72 -73.36
CA LYS A 301 8.83 1.54 -74.13
C LYS A 301 7.83 1.85 -75.27
N ASN A 302 7.40 3.10 -75.44
CA ASN A 302 6.44 3.49 -76.48
C ASN A 302 7.06 3.96 -77.82
N SER A 303 8.35 3.76 -78.08
CA SER A 303 8.97 4.11 -79.38
C SER A 303 9.06 2.95 -80.38
N PHE A 304 8.49 1.77 -80.10
CA PHE A 304 8.52 0.62 -81.01
C PHE A 304 7.16 -0.09 -81.12
N ARG A 305 6.15 0.56 -81.72
CA ARG A 305 5.07 -0.15 -82.47
C ARG A 305 4.18 0.80 -83.29
N LEU A 306 4.43 0.83 -84.60
CA LEU A 306 3.53 1.21 -85.70
C LEU A 306 3.90 0.23 -86.82
N LYS A 307 3.05 -0.47 -87.57
CA LYS A 307 1.60 -0.52 -87.80
C LYS A 307 1.35 -1.91 -88.40
N TYR A 308 0.32 -2.64 -87.98
CA TYR A 308 -0.34 -3.66 -88.81
C TYR A 308 -1.79 -3.83 -88.34
N GLU A 309 -2.64 -2.92 -88.79
CA GLU A 309 -4.05 -3.13 -89.10
C GLU A 309 -4.16 -2.57 -90.53
N SER A 310 -4.75 -3.21 -91.54
CA SER A 310 -6.02 -3.93 -91.56
C SER A 310 -6.12 -4.71 -92.88
N LEU A 311 -6.46 -5.99 -92.79
CA LEU A 311 -7.11 -6.80 -93.83
C LEU A 311 -8.11 -7.63 -93.03
N ASP A 312 -9.37 -7.83 -93.37
CA ASP A 312 -10.31 -7.31 -94.34
C ASP A 312 -11.58 -8.05 -93.91
N THR A 313 -12.75 -7.44 -93.98
CA THR A 313 -13.92 -8.21 -94.41
C THR A 313 -14.91 -7.27 -95.07
N ASP A 314 -14.92 -7.42 -96.38
CA ASP A 314 -15.77 -6.85 -97.41
C ASP A 314 -17.25 -6.65 -97.08
N CYS A 315 -17.70 -5.42 -97.40
CA CYS A 315 -18.88 -4.99 -98.16
C CYS A 315 -20.09 -5.95 -98.39
N ASN A 316 -21.30 -5.44 -98.10
CA ASN A 316 -22.34 -5.00 -99.08
C ASN A 316 -23.75 -4.98 -98.45
N GLY A 317 -24.66 -4.04 -98.74
CA GLY A 317 -24.61 -2.90 -99.67
C GLY A 317 -25.95 -2.13 -99.73
N PHE A 318 -25.88 -0.88 -100.21
CA PHE A 318 -26.80 -0.19 -101.13
C PHE A 318 -26.03 0.99 -101.74
#